data_AF-A0A1H5UYQ8-F1
#
_entry.id   AF-A0A1H5UYQ8-F1
#
_cell.length_a   1.000
_cell.length_b   1.000
_cell.length_c   1.000
_cell.angle_alpha   90.00
_cell.angle_beta   90.00
_cell.angle_gamma   90.00
#
_symmetry.space_group_name_H-M   'P 1'
#
loop_
_entity.id
_entity.type
_entity.pdbx_description
1 polymer ?
#
loop_
_entity_poly.entity_id
_entity_poly.type
_entity_poly.pdbx_seq_one_letter_code
_entity_poly.pdbx_strand_id
1 'polypeptide(L)'
;MIWAFGFLFSSNSPEDWGFYAHSLINQQAVYSLPPEMIGFYKPHIQFITEKAVNPDRRRYAVVGEAEKHYIDLDHYGDSALFILPKYWFEAVEKIPEDSLRQNGIGPWSAYLTMISLTKAFEQKNSQAILRLSADLGHYLGDLNVPLHTTKNYNGQLTGQEGIHGFWESRIPELMAKDYSLWVGKAEYIEKPQLAIWDAVENAHNQVDSVFRIERELTQNFPEDQKFSYEERNGLTVRVYSRDFTEAYALELDNQIERQMKRSIKMIADFWYTAWINAGQPDLSLLDQAEVEEEKLTPDPGLKVREHL
;
A
#
# COMPACT_ATOMS: atom_id res chain seq x y z
N MET A 1 -42.85 -26.33 -14.13
CA MET A 1 -41.95 -25.83 -13.07
C MET A 1 -40.60 -25.59 -13.73
N ILE A 2 -40.38 -24.38 -14.22
CA ILE A 2 -39.12 -23.98 -14.88
C ILE A 2 -38.31 -23.25 -13.81
N TRP A 3 -37.22 -23.86 -13.36
CA TRP A 3 -36.28 -23.22 -12.44
C TRP A 3 -35.42 -22.25 -13.26
N ALA A 4 -35.68 -20.95 -13.09
CA ALA A 4 -34.79 -19.91 -13.58
C ALA A 4 -33.58 -19.84 -12.64
N PHE A 5 -32.42 -20.28 -13.12
CA PHE A 5 -31.14 -19.94 -12.50
C PHE A 5 -30.90 -18.45 -12.71
N GLY A 6 -31.18 -17.67 -11.66
CA GLY A 6 -30.74 -16.28 -11.59
C GLY A 6 -29.23 -16.27 -11.37
N PHE A 7 -28.46 -15.95 -12.41
CA PHE A 7 -27.10 -15.46 -12.22
C PHE A 7 -27.20 -14.13 -11.49
N LEU A 8 -26.84 -14.13 -10.20
CA LEU A 8 -26.56 -12.91 -9.46
C LEU A 8 -25.32 -12.29 -10.11
N PHE A 9 -25.54 -11.30 -10.97
CA PHE A 9 -24.49 -10.38 -11.36
C PHE A 9 -24.10 -9.62 -10.10
N SER A 10 -22.93 -9.93 -9.52
CA SER A 10 -22.28 -9.05 -8.57
C SER A 10 -22.07 -7.71 -9.28
N SER A 11 -22.82 -6.70 -8.84
CA SER A 11 -22.53 -5.32 -9.20
C SER A 11 -21.17 -4.98 -8.60
N ASN A 12 -20.15 -4.88 -9.44
CA ASN A 12 -18.94 -4.15 -9.07
C ASN A 12 -19.40 -2.73 -8.73
N SER A 13 -19.50 -2.40 -7.45
CA SER A 13 -19.47 -1.01 -7.02
C SER A 13 -18.18 -0.42 -7.58
N PRO A 14 -18.22 0.76 -8.24
CA PRO A 14 -17.02 1.47 -8.62
C PRO A 14 -16.42 2.06 -7.33
N GLU A 15 -15.81 1.20 -6.51
CA GLU A 15 -15.06 1.62 -5.34
C GLU A 15 -13.75 2.26 -5.83
N ASP A 16 -13.74 3.60 -5.76
CA ASP A 16 -12.59 4.50 -5.70
C ASP A 16 -11.31 4.03 -6.40
N TRP A 17 -11.19 4.48 -7.64
CA TRP A 17 -10.06 4.31 -8.57
C TRP A 17 -8.67 4.47 -7.93
N GLY A 18 -8.55 5.26 -6.86
CA GLY A 18 -7.32 5.47 -6.10
C GLY A 18 -6.69 4.21 -5.49
N PHE A 19 -7.46 3.16 -5.24
CA PHE A 19 -7.00 2.00 -4.47
C PHE A 19 -6.68 0.74 -5.29
N TYR A 20 -6.67 0.85 -6.62
CA TYR A 20 -6.47 -0.29 -7.52
C TYR A 20 -5.13 -1.01 -7.28
N ALA A 21 -4.04 -0.25 -7.06
CA ALA A 21 -2.72 -0.82 -6.86
C ALA A 21 -2.64 -1.67 -5.59
N HIS A 22 -3.15 -1.20 -4.46
CA HIS A 22 -3.18 -1.92 -3.17
C HIS A 22 -3.96 -3.23 -3.27
N SER A 23 -5.14 -3.19 -3.90
CA SER A 23 -5.93 -4.38 -4.20
C SER A 23 -5.13 -5.39 -5.02
N LEU A 24 -4.50 -4.93 -6.11
CA LEU A 24 -3.75 -5.80 -7.02
C LEU A 24 -2.52 -6.43 -6.34
N ILE A 25 -1.70 -5.67 -5.62
CA ILE A 25 -0.49 -6.21 -4.99
C ILE A 25 -0.82 -7.25 -3.90
N ASN A 26 -1.89 -7.02 -3.12
CA ASN A 26 -2.35 -7.96 -2.10
C ASN A 26 -2.87 -9.25 -2.74
N GLN A 27 -3.66 -9.12 -3.81
CA GLN A 27 -4.13 -10.27 -4.59
C GLN A 27 -2.96 -11.09 -5.13
N GLN A 28 -1.96 -10.43 -5.74
CA GLN A 28 -0.81 -11.11 -6.33
C GLN A 28 0.06 -11.80 -5.27
N ALA A 29 0.19 -11.23 -4.07
CA ALA A 29 0.97 -11.82 -2.97
C ALA A 29 0.43 -13.21 -2.56
N VAL A 30 -0.89 -13.43 -2.62
CA VAL A 30 -1.52 -14.73 -2.32
C VAL A 30 -0.95 -15.85 -3.20
N TYR A 31 -0.67 -15.58 -4.48
CA TYR A 31 -0.15 -16.57 -5.41
C TYR A 31 1.31 -16.95 -5.16
N SER A 32 2.03 -16.18 -4.34
CA SER A 32 3.42 -16.45 -3.96
C SER A 32 3.53 -17.32 -2.71
N LEU A 33 2.41 -17.57 -2.02
CA LEU A 33 2.38 -18.35 -0.78
C LEU A 33 2.62 -19.85 -1.03
N PRO A 34 3.23 -20.56 -0.06
CA PRO A 34 3.47 -22.00 -0.17
C PRO A 34 2.15 -22.81 -0.07
N PRO A 35 2.16 -24.10 -0.49
CA PRO A 35 0.97 -24.97 -0.44
C PRO A 35 0.23 -25.00 0.90
N GLU A 36 0.95 -24.93 2.01
CA GLU A 36 0.44 -24.98 3.37
C GLU A 36 -0.37 -23.73 3.75
N MET A 37 -0.12 -22.61 3.08
CA MET A 37 -0.83 -21.34 3.29
C MET A 37 -1.85 -21.05 2.21
N ILE A 38 -1.53 -21.38 0.95
CA ILE A 38 -2.39 -21.04 -0.19
C ILE A 38 -3.77 -21.71 -0.09
N GLY A 39 -3.86 -22.87 0.56
CA GLY A 39 -5.14 -23.54 0.83
C GLY A 39 -6.11 -22.68 1.65
N PHE A 40 -5.60 -21.90 2.60
CA PHE A 40 -6.38 -20.97 3.42
C PHE A 40 -6.58 -19.61 2.73
N TYR A 41 -5.55 -19.03 2.13
CA TYR A 41 -5.64 -17.67 1.57
C TYR A 41 -6.43 -17.62 0.25
N LYS A 42 -6.32 -18.63 -0.61
CA LYS A 42 -6.94 -18.60 -1.95
C LYS A 42 -8.48 -18.57 -1.91
N PRO A 43 -9.18 -19.34 -1.03
CA PRO A 43 -10.62 -19.18 -0.83
C PRO A 43 -11.04 -17.77 -0.39
N HIS A 44 -10.16 -17.08 0.35
CA HIS A 44 -10.39 -15.73 0.87
C HIS A 44 -9.74 -14.62 0.04
N ILE A 45 -9.28 -14.90 -1.18
CA ILE A 45 -8.53 -13.93 -1.98
C ILE A 45 -9.35 -12.66 -2.30
N GLN A 46 -10.67 -12.79 -2.47
CA GLN A 46 -11.56 -11.66 -2.67
C GLN A 46 -11.55 -10.73 -1.46
N PHE A 47 -11.66 -11.29 -0.24
CA PHE A 47 -11.57 -10.52 0.99
C PHE A 47 -10.22 -9.79 1.11
N ILE A 48 -9.11 -10.50 0.87
CA ILE A 48 -7.75 -9.91 0.92
C ILE A 48 -7.61 -8.77 -0.09
N THR A 49 -8.19 -8.93 -1.29
CA THR A 49 -8.17 -7.92 -2.35
C THR A 49 -9.00 -6.69 -1.96
N GLU A 50 -10.25 -6.88 -1.58
CA GLU A 50 -11.20 -5.78 -1.31
C GLU A 50 -10.86 -5.03 -0.02
N LYS A 51 -10.35 -5.73 1.01
CA LYS A 51 -10.05 -5.11 2.30
C LYS A 51 -8.62 -4.54 2.38
N ALA A 52 -7.82 -4.69 1.33
CA ALA A 52 -6.50 -4.06 1.22
C ALA A 52 -6.54 -2.52 1.25
N VAL A 53 -7.73 -1.93 1.11
CA VAL A 53 -7.94 -0.46 1.05
C VAL A 53 -8.56 0.06 2.34
N ASN A 54 -8.88 -0.82 3.30
CA ASN A 54 -9.51 -0.43 4.56
C ASN A 54 -8.66 0.53 5.41
N PRO A 55 -7.32 0.40 5.50
CA PRO A 55 -6.51 1.38 6.22
C PRO A 55 -6.76 2.82 5.75
N ASP A 56 -6.83 3.04 4.44
CA ASP A 56 -7.17 4.35 3.89
C ASP A 56 -8.57 4.82 4.24
N ARG A 57 -9.55 3.92 4.30
CA ARG A 57 -10.89 4.28 4.77
C ARG A 57 -10.85 4.68 6.25
N ARG A 58 -10.05 3.98 7.06
CA ARG A 58 -9.92 4.22 8.50
C ARG A 58 -9.23 5.53 8.82
N ARG A 59 -8.37 6.08 7.97
CA ARG A 59 -7.72 7.38 8.25
C ARG A 59 -8.70 8.54 8.49
N TYR A 60 -9.91 8.45 7.92
CA TYR A 60 -10.99 9.43 8.11
C TYR A 60 -11.90 9.15 9.31
N ALA A 61 -11.73 8.01 10.00
CA ALA A 61 -12.63 7.57 11.07
C ALA A 61 -11.92 7.11 12.35
N VAL A 62 -10.61 6.84 12.30
CA VAL A 62 -9.83 6.24 13.39
C VAL A 62 -8.65 7.13 13.74
N VAL A 63 -8.64 7.62 14.98
CA VAL A 63 -7.53 8.40 15.54
C VAL A 63 -6.23 7.60 15.46
N GLY A 64 -5.18 8.21 14.93
CA GLY A 64 -3.86 7.60 14.80
C GLY A 64 -3.71 6.62 13.63
N GLU A 65 -4.70 6.48 12.75
CA GLU A 65 -4.54 5.67 11.54
C GLU A 65 -3.71 6.41 10.48
N ALA A 66 -4.02 7.69 10.21
CA ALA A 66 -3.38 8.45 9.14
C ALA A 66 -1.83 8.46 9.20
N GLU A 67 -1.27 8.54 10.40
CA GLU A 67 0.18 8.54 10.64
C GLU A 67 0.87 7.18 10.39
N LYS A 68 0.11 6.11 10.14
CA LYS A 68 0.66 4.77 9.84
C LYS A 68 1.00 4.57 8.36
N HIS A 69 0.58 5.48 7.49
CA HIS A 69 0.73 5.34 6.04
C HIS A 69 2.06 5.87 5.51
N TYR A 70 2.84 6.60 6.31
CA TYR A 70 4.00 7.33 5.80
C TYR A 70 5.10 7.51 6.85
N ILE A 71 6.24 8.02 6.40
CA ILE A 71 7.30 8.59 7.22
C ILE A 71 7.99 9.73 6.47
N ASP A 72 7.98 10.94 7.02
CA ASP A 72 8.62 12.10 6.38
C ASP A 72 10.11 12.13 6.68
N LEU A 73 10.93 11.44 5.90
CA LEU A 73 12.37 11.35 6.19
C LEU A 73 13.07 12.70 6.12
N ASP A 74 12.69 13.55 5.16
CA ASP A 74 13.15 14.93 5.02
C ASP A 74 12.75 15.85 6.20
N HIS A 75 11.91 15.39 7.15
CA HIS A 75 11.79 16.04 8.45
C HIS A 75 13.08 15.97 9.26
N TYR A 76 13.75 14.82 9.21
CA TYR A 76 14.89 14.48 10.05
C TYR A 76 16.23 14.83 9.38
N GLY A 77 16.18 15.43 8.18
CA GLY A 77 17.34 15.86 7.38
C GLY A 77 18.00 14.74 6.58
N ASP A 78 19.03 15.08 5.81
CA ASP A 78 19.67 14.17 4.84
C ASP A 78 20.22 12.86 5.45
N SER A 79 20.48 12.85 6.76
CA SER A 79 20.94 11.67 7.50
C SER A 79 19.83 10.90 8.21
N ALA A 80 18.55 11.18 7.90
CA ALA A 80 17.38 10.55 8.53
C ALA A 80 17.51 9.03 8.65
N LEU A 81 17.86 8.36 7.56
CA LEU A 81 18.02 6.91 7.51
C LEU A 81 19.13 6.38 8.43
N PHE A 82 20.14 7.18 8.76
CA PHE A 82 21.20 6.80 9.68
C PHE A 82 20.85 7.10 11.14
N ILE A 83 20.17 8.21 11.40
CA ILE A 83 19.90 8.69 12.76
C ILE A 83 18.62 8.11 13.37
N LEU A 84 17.62 7.79 12.55
CA LEU A 84 16.34 7.27 13.02
C LEU A 84 16.49 5.84 13.54
N PRO A 85 16.13 5.59 14.81
CA PRO A 85 16.16 4.25 15.37
C PRO A 85 15.21 3.31 14.64
N LYS A 86 15.66 2.08 14.40
CA LYS A 86 14.90 1.12 13.61
C LYS A 86 13.75 0.50 14.42
N TYR A 87 13.89 0.47 15.74
CA TYR A 87 12.92 -0.09 16.67
C TYR A 87 12.13 1.02 17.36
N TRP A 88 10.82 0.80 17.54
CA TRP A 88 9.90 1.81 18.10
C TRP A 88 10.33 2.29 19.50
N PHE A 89 10.69 1.36 20.39
CA PHE A 89 11.12 1.69 21.75
C PHE A 89 12.35 2.60 21.77
N GLU A 90 13.33 2.37 20.88
CA GLU A 90 14.50 3.23 20.76
C GLU A 90 14.16 4.59 20.16
N ALA A 91 13.16 4.64 19.27
CA ALA A 91 12.71 5.89 18.65
C ALA A 91 12.08 6.82 19.69
N VAL A 92 11.17 6.32 20.52
CA VAL A 92 10.49 7.12 21.56
C VAL A 92 11.41 7.53 22.71
N GLU A 93 12.53 6.83 22.93
CA GLU A 93 13.57 7.24 23.87
C GLU A 93 14.37 8.46 23.37
N LYS A 94 14.49 8.63 22.05
CA LYS A 94 15.30 9.69 21.43
C LYS A 94 14.48 10.89 20.94
N ILE A 95 13.26 10.65 20.49
CA ILE A 95 12.39 11.64 19.86
C ILE A 95 11.01 11.56 20.55
N PRO A 96 10.42 12.70 20.96
CA PRO A 96 9.08 12.70 21.54
C PRO A 96 8.06 11.97 20.65
N GLU A 97 7.23 11.11 21.25
CA GLU A 97 6.28 10.26 20.51
C GLU A 97 5.33 11.08 19.63
N ASP A 98 4.84 12.20 20.15
CA ASP A 98 3.99 13.16 19.47
C ASP A 98 4.68 13.80 18.24
N SER A 99 6.00 13.98 18.30
CA SER A 99 6.79 14.42 17.13
C SER A 99 6.96 13.30 16.10
N LEU A 100 7.19 12.05 16.52
CA LEU A 100 7.26 10.89 15.62
C LEU A 100 5.93 10.70 14.89
N ARG A 101 4.83 10.70 15.63
CA ARG A 101 3.46 10.56 15.10
C ARG A 101 3.10 11.65 14.10
N GLN A 102 3.44 12.90 14.39
CA GLN A 102 3.22 14.02 13.47
C GLN A 102 3.95 13.86 12.12
N ASN A 103 5.09 13.17 12.10
CA ASN A 103 5.92 12.99 10.92
C ASN A 103 5.88 11.55 10.37
N GLY A 104 4.88 10.78 10.77
CA GLY A 104 4.63 9.44 10.26
C GLY A 104 5.42 8.34 10.96
N ILE A 105 4.72 7.25 11.26
CA ILE A 105 5.22 6.09 11.99
C ILE A 105 5.08 4.78 11.21
N GLY A 106 4.87 4.87 9.89
CA GLY A 106 4.58 3.71 9.03
C GLY A 106 5.54 2.52 9.20
N PRO A 107 6.88 2.71 9.23
CA PRO A 107 7.83 1.60 9.37
C PRO A 107 7.68 0.82 10.69
N TRP A 108 7.37 1.52 11.78
CA TRP A 108 7.14 0.88 13.08
C TRP A 108 5.75 0.27 13.16
N SER A 109 4.74 0.94 12.61
CA SER A 109 3.36 0.43 12.56
C SER A 109 3.27 -0.87 11.76
N ALA A 110 3.89 -0.95 10.58
CA ALA A 110 3.91 -2.17 9.78
C ALA A 110 4.52 -3.36 10.56
N TYR A 111 5.62 -3.14 11.29
CA TYR A 111 6.22 -4.18 12.13
C TYR A 111 5.30 -4.62 13.28
N LEU A 112 4.64 -3.68 13.96
CA LEU A 112 3.67 -4.00 15.02
C LEU A 112 2.45 -4.76 14.48
N THR A 113 2.00 -4.43 13.26
CA THR A 113 0.94 -5.18 12.57
C THR A 113 1.40 -6.60 12.25
N MET A 114 2.64 -6.81 11.80
CA MET A 114 3.21 -8.15 11.60
C MET A 114 3.28 -8.97 12.90
N ILE A 115 3.69 -8.35 14.02
CA ILE A 115 3.66 -9.01 15.34
C ILE A 115 2.23 -9.43 15.69
N SER A 116 1.25 -8.57 15.41
CA SER A 116 -0.17 -8.86 15.66
C SER A 116 -0.66 -10.00 14.76
N LEU A 117 -0.25 -10.04 13.49
CA LEU A 117 -0.55 -11.13 12.57
C LEU A 117 0.06 -12.46 13.03
N THR A 118 1.30 -12.43 13.53
CA THR A 118 1.97 -13.60 14.12
C THR A 118 1.14 -14.15 15.29
N LYS A 119 0.70 -13.30 16.22
CA LYS A 119 -0.18 -13.70 17.32
C LYS A 119 -1.52 -14.25 16.84
N ALA A 120 -2.09 -13.70 15.77
CA ALA A 120 -3.34 -14.21 15.20
C ALA A 120 -3.16 -15.63 14.63
N PHE A 121 -2.02 -15.93 14.00
CA PHE A 121 -1.65 -17.28 13.60
C PHE A 121 -1.48 -18.22 14.80
N GLU A 122 -0.73 -17.81 15.84
CA GLU A 122 -0.55 -18.61 17.07
C GLU A 122 -1.90 -19.00 17.69
N GLN A 123 -2.83 -18.06 17.71
CA GLN A 123 -4.18 -18.22 18.25
C GLN A 123 -5.15 -18.91 17.28
N LYS A 124 -4.72 -19.20 16.06
CA LYS A 124 -5.56 -19.79 14.99
C LYS A 124 -6.84 -18.98 14.73
N ASN A 125 -6.76 -17.65 14.88
CA ASN A 125 -7.90 -16.76 14.69
C ASN A 125 -7.99 -16.35 13.21
N SER A 126 -8.79 -17.09 12.44
CA SER A 126 -8.92 -16.92 10.99
C SER A 126 -9.37 -15.52 10.57
N GLN A 127 -10.37 -14.93 11.25
CA GLN A 127 -10.82 -13.56 10.97
C GLN A 127 -9.69 -12.54 11.19
N ALA A 128 -8.97 -12.65 12.30
CA ALA A 128 -7.87 -11.75 12.59
C ALA A 128 -6.69 -11.93 11.62
N ILE A 129 -6.38 -13.16 11.21
CA ILE A 129 -5.35 -13.44 10.19
C ILE A 129 -5.70 -12.72 8.89
N LEU A 130 -6.93 -12.86 8.40
CA LEU A 130 -7.36 -12.23 7.14
C LEU A 130 -7.30 -10.71 7.22
N ARG A 131 -7.89 -10.12 8.27
CA ARG A 131 -7.90 -8.65 8.46
C ARG A 131 -6.49 -8.08 8.58
N LEU A 132 -5.66 -8.67 9.44
CA LEU A 132 -4.29 -8.20 9.66
C LEU A 132 -3.38 -8.47 8.46
N SER A 133 -3.65 -9.49 7.65
CA SER A 133 -2.93 -9.72 6.40
C SER A 133 -3.20 -8.62 5.39
N ALA A 134 -4.47 -8.25 5.19
CA ALA A 134 -4.85 -7.14 4.30
C ALA A 134 -4.29 -5.80 4.80
N ASP A 135 -4.43 -5.51 6.10
CA ASP A 135 -3.89 -4.29 6.72
C ASP A 135 -2.35 -4.21 6.59
N LEU A 136 -1.65 -5.32 6.90
CA LEU A 136 -0.20 -5.38 6.75
C LEU A 136 0.21 -5.21 5.29
N GLY A 137 -0.53 -5.84 4.37
CA GLY A 137 -0.23 -5.76 2.95
C GLY A 137 -0.32 -4.34 2.42
N HIS A 138 -1.32 -3.58 2.85
CA HIS A 138 -1.46 -2.15 2.58
C HIS A 138 -0.28 -1.33 3.11
N TYR A 139 0.04 -1.42 4.41
CA TYR A 139 1.13 -0.64 4.99
C TYR A 139 2.48 -0.96 4.35
N LEU A 140 2.73 -2.21 3.97
CA LEU A 140 3.94 -2.59 3.23
C LEU A 140 3.93 -2.03 1.79
N GLY A 141 2.76 -1.95 1.17
CA GLY A 141 2.55 -1.27 -0.12
C GLY A 141 2.96 0.21 -0.04
N ASP A 142 2.42 0.94 0.93
CA ASP A 142 2.70 2.36 1.17
C ASP A 142 4.20 2.63 1.35
N LEU A 143 4.89 1.80 2.13
CA LEU A 143 6.32 1.99 2.41
C LEU A 143 7.22 1.73 1.19
N ASN A 144 6.67 1.17 0.11
CA ASN A 144 7.34 1.06 -1.19
C ASN A 144 6.97 2.24 -2.13
N VAL A 145 6.10 3.17 -1.72
CA VAL A 145 5.77 4.36 -2.51
C VAL A 145 6.74 5.50 -2.15
N PRO A 146 7.53 6.05 -3.09
CA PRO A 146 8.46 7.14 -2.80
C PRO A 146 7.79 8.34 -2.11
N LEU A 147 6.57 8.69 -2.54
CA LEU A 147 5.82 9.84 -2.04
C LEU A 147 5.29 9.67 -0.60
N HIS A 148 5.27 8.44 -0.05
CA HIS A 148 4.96 8.19 1.37
C HIS A 148 6.21 8.33 2.27
N THR A 149 7.35 8.69 1.69
CA THR A 149 8.61 8.87 2.43
C THR A 149 9.04 10.33 2.58
N THR A 150 8.20 11.28 2.14
CA THR A 150 8.56 12.71 2.08
C THR A 150 7.45 13.67 2.48
N LYS A 151 7.84 14.84 3.00
CA LYS A 151 6.91 15.95 3.25
C LYS A 151 6.33 16.52 1.97
N ASN A 152 7.04 16.41 0.85
CA ASN A 152 6.55 16.86 -0.45
C ASN A 152 5.60 15.83 -1.09
N TYR A 153 4.87 15.05 -0.29
CA TYR A 153 4.11 13.86 -0.72
C TYR A 153 3.17 14.09 -1.90
N ASN A 154 2.69 15.32 -2.15
CA ASN A 154 1.84 15.63 -3.29
C ASN A 154 2.46 16.67 -4.23
N GLY A 155 3.75 16.99 -4.12
CA GLY A 155 4.42 17.99 -4.96
C GLY A 155 4.12 19.44 -4.58
N GLN A 156 3.47 19.67 -3.43
CA GLN A 156 3.04 20.98 -2.96
C GLN A 156 4.20 21.94 -2.60
N LEU A 157 5.40 21.41 -2.37
CA LEU A 157 6.60 22.22 -2.11
C LEU A 157 7.40 22.52 -3.39
N THR A 158 7.07 21.87 -4.51
CA THR A 158 7.82 21.96 -5.77
C THR A 158 6.97 22.38 -6.97
N GLY A 159 5.69 22.69 -6.77
CA GLY A 159 4.78 23.15 -7.81
C GLY A 159 4.25 22.02 -8.70
N GLN A 160 4.17 20.79 -8.16
CA GLN A 160 3.78 19.57 -8.87
C GLN A 160 2.56 18.91 -8.21
N GLU A 161 1.65 19.74 -7.68
CA GLU A 161 0.43 19.30 -6.99
C GLU A 161 -0.37 18.28 -7.81
N GLY A 162 -0.70 17.15 -7.18
CA GLY A 162 -1.41 16.04 -7.81
C GLY A 162 -0.51 14.89 -8.30
N ILE A 163 0.82 15.01 -8.15
CA ILE A 163 1.76 13.94 -8.52
C ILE A 163 1.58 12.66 -7.69
N HIS A 164 0.99 12.75 -6.49
CA HIS A 164 0.67 11.59 -5.66
C HIS A 164 -0.30 10.65 -6.35
N GLY A 165 -1.52 11.14 -6.62
CA GLY A 165 -2.53 10.37 -7.36
C GLY A 165 -2.12 10.04 -8.80
N PHE A 166 -1.19 10.82 -9.39
CA PHE A 166 -0.60 10.45 -10.66
C PHE A 166 0.25 9.17 -10.55
N TRP A 167 1.18 9.12 -9.60
CA TRP A 167 2.07 8.00 -9.40
C TRP A 167 1.34 6.75 -8.90
N GLU A 168 0.49 6.90 -7.90
CA GLU A 168 -0.14 5.77 -7.18
C GLU A 168 -1.41 5.25 -7.85
N SER A 169 -2.19 6.12 -8.49
CA SER A 169 -3.50 5.73 -9.04
C SER A 169 -3.46 5.70 -10.57
N ARG A 170 -3.16 6.83 -11.21
CA ARG A 170 -3.29 6.97 -12.66
C ARG A 170 -2.39 6.02 -13.44
N ILE A 171 -1.11 5.92 -13.07
CA ILE A 171 -0.17 5.04 -13.78
C ILE A 171 -0.59 3.57 -13.63
N PRO A 172 -0.82 3.02 -12.43
CA PRO A 172 -1.32 1.65 -12.28
C PRO A 172 -2.64 1.38 -13.00
N GLU A 173 -3.64 2.27 -12.89
CA GLU A 173 -4.94 2.15 -13.56
C GLU A 173 -4.79 1.97 -15.08
N LEU A 174 -3.85 2.70 -15.70
CA LEU A 174 -3.65 2.66 -17.15
C LEU A 174 -2.79 1.49 -17.63
N MET A 175 -1.78 1.11 -16.84
CA MET A 175 -0.65 0.31 -17.32
C MET A 175 -0.49 -1.05 -16.62
N ALA A 176 -1.01 -1.25 -15.41
CA ALA A 176 -0.67 -2.46 -14.63
C ALA A 176 -1.20 -3.77 -15.23
N LYS A 177 -2.23 -3.69 -16.08
CA LYS A 177 -2.72 -4.83 -16.86
C LYS A 177 -1.67 -5.46 -17.77
N ASP A 178 -0.65 -4.70 -18.16
CA ASP A 178 0.43 -5.11 -19.06
C ASP A 178 1.71 -5.51 -18.29
N TYR A 179 1.72 -5.36 -16.96
CA TYR A 179 2.87 -5.70 -16.11
C TYR A 179 2.99 -7.20 -15.86
N SER A 180 4.23 -7.69 -15.83
CA SER A 180 4.52 -9.09 -15.47
C SER A 180 4.79 -9.22 -13.97
N LEU A 181 3.75 -9.27 -13.14
CA LEU A 181 3.85 -9.16 -11.68
C LEU A 181 4.24 -10.44 -10.90
N TRP A 182 4.77 -11.47 -11.58
CA TRP A 182 5.25 -12.68 -10.89
C TRP A 182 6.58 -12.43 -10.16
N VAL A 183 6.63 -12.75 -8.86
CA VAL A 183 7.78 -12.47 -7.98
C VAL A 183 8.43 -13.72 -7.39
N GLY A 184 7.95 -14.91 -7.74
CA GLY A 184 8.44 -16.17 -7.17
C GLY A 184 7.69 -16.58 -5.90
N LYS A 185 8.33 -17.41 -5.08
CA LYS A 185 7.75 -17.89 -3.82
C LYS A 185 8.09 -16.96 -2.67
N ALA A 186 7.23 -16.95 -1.65
CA ALA A 186 7.51 -16.32 -0.38
C ALA A 186 8.74 -16.95 0.29
N GLU A 187 9.54 -16.12 0.96
CA GLU A 187 10.77 -16.48 1.66
C GLU A 187 10.74 -15.93 3.09
N TYR A 188 11.42 -16.63 3.99
CA TYR A 188 11.48 -16.24 5.40
C TYR A 188 12.42 -15.04 5.58
N ILE A 189 11.98 -14.05 6.33
CA ILE A 189 12.77 -12.86 6.67
C ILE A 189 13.26 -12.97 8.11
N GLU A 190 14.57 -13.12 8.30
CA GLU A 190 15.19 -13.21 9.63
C GLU A 190 15.03 -11.92 10.46
N LYS A 191 15.09 -10.76 9.81
CA LYS A 191 15.03 -9.44 10.47
C LYS A 191 13.96 -8.54 9.84
N PRO A 192 12.66 -8.78 10.13
CA PRO A 192 11.57 -8.09 9.44
C PRO A 192 11.60 -6.57 9.61
N GLN A 193 11.93 -6.08 10.81
CA GLN A 193 12.04 -4.64 11.04
C GLN A 193 13.09 -3.99 10.12
N LEU A 194 14.23 -4.64 9.88
CA LEU A 194 15.28 -4.11 8.99
C LEU A 194 14.82 -4.14 7.53
N ALA A 195 14.17 -5.22 7.10
CA ALA A 195 13.60 -5.30 5.75
C ALA A 195 12.58 -4.19 5.47
N ILE A 196 11.80 -3.76 6.48
CA ILE A 196 10.91 -2.59 6.34
C ILE A 196 11.71 -1.31 6.09
N TRP A 197 12.77 -1.08 6.85
CA TRP A 197 13.60 0.11 6.67
C TRP A 197 14.37 0.11 5.35
N ASP A 198 14.79 -1.06 4.86
CA ASP A 198 15.41 -1.20 3.54
C ASP A 198 14.42 -0.84 2.42
N ALA A 199 13.14 -1.21 2.57
CA ALA A 199 12.09 -0.82 1.62
C ALA A 199 11.86 0.69 1.61
N VAL A 200 11.79 1.30 2.79
CA VAL A 200 11.64 2.75 2.98
C VAL A 200 12.83 3.50 2.38
N GLU A 201 14.06 3.07 2.64
CA GLU A 201 15.27 3.64 2.04
C GLU A 201 15.23 3.53 0.51
N ASN A 202 14.85 2.36 -0.02
CA ASN A 202 14.76 2.16 -1.46
C ASN A 202 13.69 3.06 -2.11
N ALA A 203 12.54 3.23 -1.47
CA ALA A 203 11.48 4.13 -1.93
C ALA A 203 11.94 5.60 -1.85
N HIS A 204 12.57 6.01 -0.75
CA HIS A 204 13.00 7.39 -0.56
C HIS A 204 14.09 7.82 -1.55
N ASN A 205 15.05 6.95 -1.84
CA ASN A 205 16.11 7.21 -2.83
C ASN A 205 15.57 7.44 -4.25
N GLN A 206 14.29 7.17 -4.49
CA GLN A 206 13.61 7.38 -5.77
C GLN A 206 12.82 8.69 -5.86
N VAL A 207 12.66 9.42 -4.74
CA VAL A 207 11.89 10.66 -4.66
C VAL A 207 12.40 11.75 -5.62
N ASP A 208 13.73 11.93 -5.72
CA ASP A 208 14.32 12.90 -6.66
C ASP A 208 13.88 12.62 -8.10
N SER A 209 13.95 11.36 -8.53
CA SER A 209 13.58 10.97 -9.89
C SER A 209 12.09 11.21 -10.16
N VAL A 210 11.21 10.92 -9.19
CA VAL A 210 9.77 11.19 -9.30
C VAL A 210 9.52 12.66 -9.65
N PHE A 211 10.12 13.60 -8.92
CA PHE A 211 9.89 15.03 -9.17
C PHE A 211 10.67 15.57 -10.37
N ARG A 212 11.94 15.20 -10.51
CA ARG A 212 12.82 15.73 -11.55
C ARG A 212 12.31 15.34 -12.95
N ILE A 213 11.94 14.08 -13.15
CA ILE A 213 11.47 13.59 -14.46
C ILE A 213 10.12 14.20 -14.82
N GLU A 214 9.20 14.39 -13.87
CA GLU A 214 7.91 15.01 -14.16
C GLU A 214 8.09 16.45 -14.63
N ARG A 215 9.04 17.17 -14.02
CA ARG A 215 9.38 18.55 -14.39
C ARG A 215 10.05 18.62 -15.76
N GLU A 216 11.03 17.75 -16.02
CA GLU A 216 11.74 17.68 -17.31
C GLU A 216 10.76 17.34 -18.45
N LEU A 217 9.86 16.38 -18.25
CA LEU A 217 8.83 16.05 -19.23
C LEU A 217 7.84 17.20 -19.43
N THR A 218 7.42 17.88 -18.36
CA THR A 218 6.55 19.05 -18.46
C THR A 218 7.15 20.17 -19.32
N GLN A 219 8.47 20.36 -19.29
CA GLN A 219 9.15 21.35 -20.13
C GLN A 219 9.15 20.98 -21.62
N ASN A 220 9.05 19.68 -21.93
CA ASN A 220 9.11 19.14 -23.29
C ASN A 220 7.73 18.80 -23.87
N PHE A 221 6.68 18.78 -23.04
CA PHE A 221 5.31 18.53 -23.46
C PHE A 221 4.51 19.83 -23.68
N PRO A 222 3.75 19.94 -24.78
CA PRO A 222 2.77 21.01 -24.93
C PRO A 222 1.76 21.01 -23.77
N GLU A 223 1.42 22.20 -23.26
CA GLU A 223 0.53 22.34 -22.09
C GLU A 223 -0.87 21.74 -22.34
N ASP A 224 -1.35 21.82 -23.59
CA ASP A 224 -2.61 21.26 -24.05
C ASP A 224 -2.59 19.72 -24.20
N GLN A 225 -1.41 19.09 -24.12
CA GLN A 225 -1.23 17.64 -24.23
C GLN A 225 -0.85 16.97 -22.90
N LYS A 226 -0.39 17.74 -21.91
CA LYS A 226 -0.04 17.21 -20.58
C LYS A 226 -1.26 16.64 -19.84
N PHE A 227 -2.42 17.26 -20.01
CA PHE A 227 -3.63 16.89 -19.28
C PHE A 227 -4.76 16.50 -20.22
N SER A 228 -5.65 15.65 -19.72
CA SER A 228 -6.93 15.33 -20.33
C SER A 228 -8.05 15.49 -19.30
N TYR A 229 -9.30 15.42 -19.76
CA TYR A 229 -10.48 15.42 -18.90
C TYR A 229 -11.19 14.08 -19.00
N GLU A 230 -11.54 13.50 -17.85
CA GLU A 230 -12.26 12.24 -17.76
C GLU A 230 -13.46 12.40 -16.83
N GLU A 231 -14.54 11.67 -17.11
CA GLU A 231 -15.71 11.61 -16.23
C GLU A 231 -15.45 10.56 -15.14
N ARG A 232 -15.39 11.00 -13.88
CA ARG A 232 -15.23 10.15 -12.69
C ARG A 232 -16.40 10.42 -11.74
N ASN A 233 -17.20 9.40 -11.43
CA ASN A 233 -18.37 9.50 -10.56
C ASN A 233 -19.34 10.63 -10.95
N GLY A 234 -19.53 10.86 -12.25
CA GLY A 234 -20.39 11.93 -12.79
C GLY A 234 -19.79 13.34 -12.72
N LEU A 235 -18.51 13.47 -12.35
CA LEU A 235 -17.75 14.72 -12.34
C LEU A 235 -16.65 14.70 -13.40
N THR A 236 -16.50 15.80 -14.13
CA THR A 236 -15.36 15.97 -15.03
C THR A 236 -14.12 16.35 -14.23
N VAL A 237 -13.11 15.49 -14.24
CA VAL A 237 -11.85 15.67 -13.51
C VAL A 237 -10.70 15.86 -14.51
N ARG A 238 -9.82 16.82 -14.22
CA ARG A 238 -8.56 17.00 -14.95
C ARG A 238 -7.56 15.95 -14.46
N VAL A 239 -7.02 15.16 -15.39
CA VAL A 239 -6.04 14.10 -15.11
C VAL A 239 -4.83 14.25 -16.03
N TYR A 240 -3.72 13.61 -15.69
CA TYR A 240 -2.61 13.46 -16.62
C TYR A 240 -3.05 12.65 -17.84
N SER A 241 -2.68 13.12 -19.03
CA SER A 241 -3.04 12.45 -20.28
C SER A 241 -2.36 11.08 -20.38
N ARG A 242 -2.91 10.19 -21.20
CA ARG A 242 -2.30 8.87 -21.45
C ARG A 242 -0.86 9.02 -21.98
N ASP A 243 -0.65 9.90 -22.97
CA ASP A 243 0.65 10.11 -23.59
C ASP A 243 1.70 10.61 -22.57
N PHE A 244 1.33 11.56 -21.70
CA PHE A 244 2.22 12.02 -20.64
C PHE A 244 2.49 10.92 -19.60
N THR A 245 1.47 10.12 -19.25
CA THR A 245 1.58 8.99 -18.32
C THR A 245 2.57 7.95 -18.84
N GLU A 246 2.44 7.53 -20.10
CA GLU A 246 3.29 6.53 -20.72
C GLU A 246 4.73 7.02 -20.89
N ALA A 247 4.92 8.29 -21.29
CA ALA A 247 6.24 8.90 -21.34
C ALA A 247 6.91 9.00 -19.95
N TYR A 248 6.15 9.40 -18.92
CA TYR A 248 6.64 9.50 -17.55
C TYR A 248 7.04 8.14 -16.97
N ALA A 249 6.21 7.11 -17.16
CA ALA A 249 6.53 5.77 -16.72
C ALA A 249 7.79 5.21 -17.42
N LEU A 250 7.97 5.51 -18.71
CA LEU A 250 9.14 5.12 -19.48
C LEU A 250 10.43 5.81 -18.98
N GLU A 251 10.39 7.13 -18.78
CA GLU A 251 11.56 7.90 -18.28
C GLU A 251 11.91 7.54 -16.83
N LEU A 252 10.92 7.10 -16.03
CA LEU A 252 11.15 6.50 -14.71
C LEU A 252 11.70 5.05 -14.77
N ASP A 253 11.98 4.53 -15.96
CA ASP A 253 12.45 3.16 -16.19
C ASP A 253 11.48 2.09 -15.64
N ASN A 254 10.17 2.34 -15.73
CA ASN A 254 9.12 1.49 -15.16
C ASN A 254 9.21 1.35 -13.62
N GLN A 255 9.62 2.42 -12.92
CA GLN A 255 9.68 2.47 -11.46
C GLN A 255 8.44 1.91 -10.76
N ILE A 256 7.24 2.26 -11.25
CA ILE A 256 5.97 1.85 -10.65
C ILE A 256 5.85 0.32 -10.68
N GLU A 257 6.11 -0.33 -11.82
CA GLU A 257 6.11 -1.80 -11.92
C GLU A 257 7.13 -2.43 -10.96
N ARG A 258 8.34 -1.87 -10.88
CA ARG A 258 9.37 -2.36 -9.95
C ARG A 258 8.95 -2.24 -8.49
N GLN A 259 8.35 -1.13 -8.09
CA GLN A 259 7.85 -0.95 -6.72
C GLN A 259 6.67 -1.89 -6.45
N MET A 260 5.74 -2.08 -7.39
CA MET A 260 4.66 -3.06 -7.24
C MET A 260 5.21 -4.48 -7.03
N LYS A 261 6.22 -4.91 -7.81
CA LYS A 261 6.89 -6.21 -7.61
C LYS A 261 7.55 -6.32 -6.23
N ARG A 262 8.24 -5.27 -5.79
CA ARG A 262 8.83 -5.23 -4.44
C ARG A 262 7.77 -5.36 -3.36
N SER A 263 6.66 -4.63 -3.48
CA SER A 263 5.53 -4.73 -2.55
C SER A 263 4.96 -6.14 -2.54
N ILE A 264 4.65 -6.75 -3.70
CA ILE A 264 4.10 -8.11 -3.78
C ILE A 264 5.01 -9.12 -3.07
N LYS A 265 6.32 -9.08 -3.36
CA LYS A 265 7.30 -9.97 -2.74
C LYS A 265 7.34 -9.76 -1.23
N MET A 266 7.45 -8.52 -0.79
CA MET A 266 7.52 -8.16 0.62
C MET A 266 6.25 -8.59 1.38
N ILE A 267 5.07 -8.37 0.81
CA ILE A 267 3.80 -8.79 1.42
C ILE A 267 3.77 -10.31 1.62
N ALA A 268 4.10 -11.06 0.56
CA ALA A 268 4.12 -12.52 0.62
C ALA A 268 5.14 -13.04 1.65
N ASP A 269 6.35 -12.47 1.66
CA ASP A 269 7.41 -12.82 2.60
C ASP A 269 7.01 -12.50 4.05
N PHE A 270 6.35 -11.38 4.31
CA PHE A 270 5.92 -10.99 5.65
C PHE A 270 4.78 -11.86 6.17
N TRP A 271 3.79 -12.19 5.35
CA TRP A 271 2.75 -13.15 5.72
C TRP A 271 3.35 -14.52 6.04
N TYR A 272 4.25 -15.01 5.19
CA TYR A 272 4.94 -16.28 5.39
C TYR A 272 5.81 -16.27 6.65
N THR A 273 6.54 -15.18 6.89
CA THR A 273 7.38 -15.02 8.07
C THR A 273 6.53 -14.96 9.35
N ALA A 274 5.39 -14.27 9.34
CA ALA A 274 4.46 -14.26 10.47
C ALA A 274 3.91 -15.67 10.78
N TRP A 275 3.56 -16.45 9.74
CA TRP A 275 3.12 -17.84 9.91
C TRP A 275 4.23 -18.76 10.44
N ILE A 276 5.47 -18.64 9.95
CA ILE A 276 6.62 -19.39 10.50
C ILE A 276 6.86 -19.03 11.96
N ASN A 277 6.92 -17.73 12.28
CA ASN A 277 7.19 -17.26 13.64
C ASN A 277 6.12 -17.75 14.63
N ALA A 278 4.89 -17.94 14.16
CA ALA A 278 3.79 -18.50 14.94
C ALA A 278 3.87 -20.03 15.17
N GLY A 279 4.94 -20.69 14.71
CA GLY A 279 5.12 -22.14 14.82
C GLY A 279 4.42 -22.94 13.72
N GLN A 280 4.14 -22.33 12.57
CA GLN A 280 3.54 -22.98 11.39
C GLN A 280 2.24 -23.72 11.71
N PRO A 281 1.23 -23.07 12.32
CA PRO A 281 -0.04 -23.72 12.62
C PRO A 281 -0.69 -24.26 11.34
N ASP A 282 -1.32 -25.43 11.43
CA ASP A 282 -2.08 -26.01 10.34
C ASP A 282 -3.31 -25.15 10.02
N LEU A 283 -3.32 -24.56 8.82
CA LEU A 283 -4.35 -23.65 8.35
C LEU A 283 -5.53 -24.36 7.69
N SER A 284 -5.41 -25.66 7.38
CA SER A 284 -6.50 -26.44 6.75
C SER A 284 -7.74 -26.60 7.63
N LEU A 285 -7.62 -26.27 8.92
CA LEU A 285 -8.69 -26.33 9.91
C LEU A 285 -9.44 -25.00 10.08
N LEU A 286 -9.10 -23.96 9.29
CA LEU A 286 -9.55 -22.57 9.52
C LEU A 286 -10.65 -22.07 8.54
N ASP A 287 -11.24 -22.95 7.75
CA ASP A 287 -12.09 -22.68 6.57
C ASP A 287 -13.42 -21.91 6.79
N GLN A 288 -13.71 -21.37 7.98
CA GLN A 288 -15.01 -20.74 8.30
C GLN A 288 -14.89 -19.33 8.91
N ALA A 289 -14.01 -18.50 8.38
CA ALA A 289 -14.02 -17.08 8.74
C ALA A 289 -15.19 -16.35 8.07
N GLU A 290 -16.33 -16.21 8.77
CA GLU A 290 -17.25 -15.11 8.47
C GLU A 290 -16.60 -13.82 8.96
N VAL A 291 -16.11 -12.96 8.07
CA VAL A 291 -15.54 -11.67 8.48
C VAL A 291 -16.61 -10.60 8.35
N GLU A 292 -16.99 -9.99 9.46
CA GLU A 292 -17.93 -8.87 9.46
C GLU A 292 -17.31 -7.64 8.77
N GLU A 293 -18.14 -6.89 8.05
CA GLU A 293 -17.70 -5.63 7.46
C GLU A 293 -17.46 -4.56 8.54
N GLU A 294 -16.33 -3.85 8.41
CA GLU A 294 -16.04 -2.69 9.25
C GLU A 294 -17.04 -1.56 8.94
N LYS A 295 -17.83 -1.16 9.94
CA LYS A 295 -18.69 0.02 9.86
C LYS A 295 -17.89 1.24 10.32
N LEU A 296 -17.55 2.12 9.38
CA LEU A 296 -16.80 3.35 9.65
C LEU A 296 -17.74 4.56 9.62
N THR A 297 -17.62 5.41 10.63
CA THR A 297 -18.27 6.72 10.67
C THR A 297 -17.17 7.78 10.56
N PRO A 298 -17.11 8.56 9.46
CA PRO A 298 -16.11 9.60 9.32
C PRO A 298 -16.17 10.63 10.45
N ASP A 299 -15.00 11.02 10.98
CA ASP A 299 -14.85 12.07 11.98
C ASP A 299 -14.21 13.31 11.31
N PRO A 300 -14.98 14.40 11.13
CA PRO A 300 -14.49 15.62 10.48
C PRO A 300 -13.42 16.36 11.31
N GLY A 301 -13.20 15.98 12.57
CA GLY A 301 -12.15 16.54 13.42
C GLY A 301 -10.76 15.95 13.17
N LEU A 302 -10.65 14.86 12.40
CA LEU A 302 -9.38 14.20 12.12
C LEU A 302 -8.57 14.98 11.07
N LYS A 303 -7.29 15.20 11.38
CA LYS A 303 -6.33 15.78 10.44
C LYS A 303 -5.76 14.66 9.57
N VAL A 304 -6.15 14.65 8.30
CA VAL A 304 -5.66 13.70 7.28
C VAL A 304 -4.90 14.49 6.22
N ARG A 305 -3.85 13.92 5.64
CA ARG A 305 -3.22 14.50 4.46
C ARG A 305 -4.20 14.47 3.30
N GLU A 306 -4.32 15.58 2.58
CA GLU A 306 -5.05 15.57 1.31
C GLU A 306 -4.30 14.67 0.32
N HIS A 307 -4.99 13.68 -0.25
CA HIS A 307 -4.47 12.82 -1.33
C HIS A 307 -3.29 11.90 -0.98
N LEU A 308 -3.13 11.47 0.28
CA LEU A 308 -2.61 10.13 0.51
C LEU A 308 -3.64 9.09 0.05
#